data_AF-A0A6P0TLU6-F1
#
_entry.id   AF-A0A6P0TLU6-F1
#
_cell.length_a   1.000
_cell.length_b   1.000
_cell.length_c   1.000
_cell.angle_alpha   90.00
_cell.angle_beta   90.00
_cell.angle_gamma   90.00
#
_symmetry.space_group_name_H-M   'P 1'
#
loop_
_entity.id
_entity.type
_entity.pdbx_description
1 polymer ?
#
loop_
_entity_poly.entity_id
_entity_poly.type
_entity_poly.pdbx_seq_one_letter_code
_entity_poly.pdbx_strand_id
1 'polypeptide(L)'
;MAESIRSGETIRPLSVGNVVSASVQLYRNRIGEYFPLAAFAYLWLFVPVYGWAKFCMISGLISRLAFGELADQAETVPQARAKVKGNLWRFLSIAFQIFWRFLGIYILGIILLFIAGAFLGFVLSFISPVLTFIAVALLYIVFIFIIIRFFSRWFVAEVPLAVEPRITGTESIKRSWALTEQSVGRLQLVAVIAFMITIPVTLLTGYLPLIVEFVLPDLAASGAFNVISFLLSIAGGMLLLPFWQVIKAVIYYDLRSRQEGLDLELRDRPLTDEF
;
A
#
# COMPACT_ATOMS: atom_id res chain seq x y z
N MET A 1 -21.38 16.66 22.39
CA MET A 1 -20.56 16.45 23.59
C MET A 1 -19.46 15.47 23.19
N ALA A 2 -18.48 15.83 22.36
CA ALA A 2 -17.38 16.79 22.54
C ALA A 2 -16.48 16.39 23.71
N GLU A 3 -15.63 15.38 23.47
CA GLU A 3 -14.46 15.13 24.31
C GLU A 3 -13.20 15.35 23.45
N SER A 4 -12.53 16.45 23.77
CA SER A 4 -11.33 16.96 23.13
C SER A 4 -10.13 16.12 23.53
N ILE A 5 -9.47 15.49 22.56
CA ILE A 5 -8.11 15.01 22.76
C ILE A 5 -7.19 16.24 22.69
N ARG A 6 -6.90 16.84 23.84
CA ARG A 6 -5.77 17.76 24.00
C ARG A 6 -4.97 17.40 25.25
N SER A 7 -3.65 17.38 25.04
CA SER A 7 -2.55 17.32 26.00
C SER A 7 -2.28 15.99 26.74
N GLY A 8 -1.13 15.38 26.43
CA GLY A 8 -0.31 14.77 27.48
C GLY A 8 0.10 13.30 27.37
N GLU A 9 -0.29 12.52 26.37
CA GLU A 9 0.23 11.15 26.25
C GLU A 9 1.59 11.12 25.54
N THR A 10 2.63 11.13 26.36
CA THR A 10 3.96 10.60 26.09
C THR A 10 3.94 9.39 25.12
N ILE A 11 4.56 9.59 23.95
CA ILE A 11 5.10 8.61 22.98
C ILE A 11 4.73 7.16 23.30
N ARG A 12 3.46 6.80 23.07
CA ARG A 12 3.10 5.38 22.98
C ARG A 12 3.39 4.95 21.55
N PRO A 13 4.29 3.97 21.34
CA PRO A 13 4.52 3.44 20.00
C PRO A 13 3.17 3.01 19.44
N LEU A 14 2.75 3.55 18.29
CA LEU A 14 1.48 3.16 17.68
C LEU A 14 1.46 1.62 17.59
N SER A 15 0.57 0.99 18.34
CA SER A 15 0.37 -0.45 18.23
C SER A 15 -0.02 -0.75 16.77
N VAL A 16 0.14 -1.98 16.31
CA VAL A 16 -0.28 -2.32 14.94
C VAL A 16 -1.76 -2.00 14.72
N GLY A 17 -2.60 -2.24 15.73
CA GLY A 17 -4.01 -1.86 15.71
C GLY A 17 -4.19 -0.34 15.57
N ASN A 18 -3.42 0.45 16.33
CA ASN A 18 -3.53 1.92 16.29
C ASN A 18 -3.15 2.48 14.91
N VAL A 19 -2.15 1.90 14.22
CA VAL A 19 -1.78 2.31 12.85
C VAL A 19 -2.97 2.17 11.91
N VAL A 20 -3.62 1.00 11.92
CA VAL A 20 -4.74 0.72 11.03
C VAL A 20 -5.98 1.54 11.41
N SER A 21 -6.29 1.65 12.71
CA SER A 21 -7.40 2.48 13.20
C SER A 21 -7.21 3.95 12.83
N ALA A 22 -5.99 4.49 12.99
CA ALA A 22 -5.67 5.84 12.57
C ALA A 22 -5.82 6.00 11.04
N SER A 23 -5.39 5.02 10.25
CA SER A 23 -5.59 5.04 8.80
C SER A 23 -7.06 5.05 8.40
N VAL A 24 -7.90 4.22 9.05
CA VAL A 24 -9.34 4.16 8.80
C VAL A 24 -10.01 5.49 9.19
N GLN A 25 -9.67 6.05 10.34
CA GLN A 25 -10.21 7.31 10.81
C GLN A 25 -9.83 8.46 9.87
N LEU A 26 -8.57 8.55 9.46
CA LEU A 26 -8.08 9.57 8.54
C LEU A 26 -8.71 9.44 7.16
N TYR A 27 -8.80 8.21 6.64
CA TYR A 27 -9.50 7.94 5.39
C TYR A 27 -10.97 8.36 5.45
N ARG A 28 -11.68 8.01 6.52
CA ARG A 28 -13.09 8.38 6.70
C ARG A 28 -13.29 9.89 6.78
N ASN A 29 -12.43 10.58 7.52
CA ASN A 29 -12.55 12.03 7.72
C ASN A 29 -12.29 12.84 6.44
N ARG A 30 -11.43 12.33 5.55
CA ARG A 30 -11.04 12.99 4.29
C ARG A 30 -11.54 12.27 3.04
N ILE A 31 -12.55 11.41 3.17
CA ILE A 31 -13.05 10.61 2.05
C ILE A 31 -13.53 11.47 0.87
N GLY A 32 -14.12 12.64 1.17
CA GLY A 32 -14.59 13.58 0.16
C GLY A 32 -13.46 14.23 -0.67
N GLU A 33 -12.24 14.31 -0.13
CA GLU A 33 -11.07 14.82 -0.86
C GLU A 33 -10.32 13.69 -1.57
N TYR A 34 -10.18 12.54 -0.91
CA TYR A 34 -9.39 11.43 -1.45
C TYR A 34 -10.11 10.64 -2.53
N PHE A 35 -11.44 10.48 -2.43
CA PHE A 35 -12.20 9.71 -3.41
C PHE A 35 -12.17 10.33 -4.82
N PRO A 36 -12.41 11.65 -5.01
CA PRO A 36 -12.27 12.29 -6.32
C PRO A 36 -10.84 12.22 -6.88
N LEU A 37 -9.82 12.33 -6.02
CA LEU A 37 -8.42 12.14 -6.42
C LEU A 37 -8.18 10.73 -6.94
N ALA A 38 -8.69 9.71 -6.24
CA ALA A 38 -8.58 8.32 -6.68
C ALA A 38 -9.36 8.06 -7.97
N ALA A 39 -10.60 8.55 -8.08
CA ALA A 39 -11.38 8.45 -9.31
C ALA A 39 -10.63 9.07 -10.50
N PHE A 40 -10.07 10.26 -10.32
CA PHE A 40 -9.25 10.92 -11.33
C PHE A 40 -7.97 10.13 -11.66
N ALA A 41 -7.33 9.51 -10.67
CA ALA A 41 -6.17 8.64 -10.90
C ALA A 41 -6.53 7.43 -11.78
N TYR A 42 -7.64 6.74 -11.49
CA TYR A 42 -8.09 5.58 -12.26
C TYR A 42 -8.43 5.93 -13.71
N LEU A 43 -8.96 7.12 -13.98
CA LEU A 43 -9.18 7.60 -15.36
C LEU A 43 -7.87 7.71 -16.16
N TRP A 44 -6.76 8.06 -15.50
CA TRP A 44 -5.46 8.11 -16.17
C TRP A 44 -4.91 6.73 -16.51
N LEU A 45 -5.40 5.65 -15.92
CA LEU A 45 -4.88 4.30 -16.20
C LEU A 45 -5.07 3.89 -17.67
N PHE A 46 -6.10 4.45 -18.33
CA PHE A 46 -6.40 4.23 -19.75
C PHE A 46 -5.39 4.89 -20.71
N VAL A 47 -4.57 5.82 -20.23
CA VAL A 47 -3.54 6.48 -21.04
C VAL A 47 -2.18 5.87 -20.70
N PRO A 48 -1.57 5.08 -21.61
CA PRO A 48 -0.30 4.42 -21.32
C PRO A 48 0.81 5.41 -21.00
N VAL A 49 1.76 4.99 -20.17
CA VAL A 49 2.98 5.72 -19.79
C VAL A 49 2.71 7.03 -19.04
N TYR A 50 2.18 8.05 -19.71
CA TYR A 50 1.87 9.34 -19.09
C TYR A 50 0.77 9.22 -18.04
N GLY A 51 -0.30 8.48 -18.35
CA GLY A 51 -1.38 8.26 -17.42
C GLY A 51 -0.97 7.38 -16.24
N TRP A 52 -0.08 6.40 -16.46
CA TRP A 52 0.53 5.64 -15.36
C TRP A 52 1.39 6.53 -14.46
N ALA A 53 2.17 7.45 -15.02
CA ALA A 53 2.90 8.44 -14.24
C ALA A 53 1.95 9.33 -13.43
N LYS A 54 0.82 9.75 -14.02
CA LYS A 54 -0.21 10.53 -13.33
C LYS A 54 -0.86 9.74 -12.20
N PHE A 55 -1.17 8.47 -12.42
CA PHE A 55 -1.69 7.57 -11.40
C PHE A 55 -0.73 7.50 -10.21
N CYS A 56 0.55 7.18 -10.45
CA CYS A 56 1.58 7.11 -9.42
C CYS A 56 1.81 8.46 -8.69
N MET A 57 1.73 9.57 -9.41
CA MET A 57 1.86 10.89 -8.80
C MET A 57 0.65 11.23 -7.91
N ILE A 58 -0.58 10.86 -8.32
CA ILE A 58 -1.79 11.11 -7.52
C ILE A 58 -1.84 10.20 -6.29
N SER A 59 -1.40 8.95 -6.39
CA SER A 59 -1.25 8.07 -5.23
C SER A 59 -0.26 8.64 -4.21
N GLY A 60 0.90 9.12 -4.66
CA GLY A 60 1.86 9.84 -3.83
C GLY A 60 1.31 11.13 -3.23
N LEU A 61 0.49 11.86 -3.99
CA LEU A 61 -0.21 13.06 -3.50
C LEU A 61 -1.15 12.73 -2.33
N ILE A 62 -1.94 11.65 -2.41
CA ILE A 62 -2.81 11.21 -1.31
C ILE A 62 -1.96 10.86 -0.08
N SER A 63 -0.85 10.15 -0.28
CA SER A 63 0.11 9.84 0.80
C SER A 63 0.69 11.11 1.43
N ARG A 64 1.01 12.14 0.65
CA ARG A 64 1.51 13.43 1.16
C ARG A 64 0.46 14.16 1.99
N LEU A 65 -0.78 14.23 1.51
CA LEU A 65 -1.89 14.86 2.24
C LEU A 65 -2.14 14.16 3.59
N ALA A 66 -2.16 12.82 3.57
CA ALA A 66 -2.32 12.03 4.78
C ALA A 66 -1.14 12.21 5.76
N PHE A 67 0.09 12.27 5.26
CA PHE A 67 1.27 12.54 6.09
C PHE A 67 1.23 13.96 6.68
N GLY A 68 0.83 14.96 5.91
CA GLY A 68 0.72 16.35 6.37
C GLY A 68 -0.26 16.49 7.53
N GLU A 69 -1.41 15.81 7.47
CA GLU A 69 -2.37 15.80 8.58
C GLU A 69 -1.77 15.20 9.87
N LEU A 70 -0.94 14.14 9.76
CA LEU A 70 -0.28 13.52 10.92
C LEU A 70 0.86 14.38 11.48
N ALA A 71 1.54 15.13 10.62
CA ALA A 71 2.67 15.98 10.97
C ALA A 71 2.27 17.41 11.39
N ASP A 72 0.98 17.62 11.70
CA ASP A 72 0.37 18.93 12.02
C ASP A 72 0.67 20.02 10.97
N GLN A 73 0.85 19.60 9.71
CA GLN A 73 1.13 20.43 8.55
C GLN A 73 0.11 20.10 7.45
N ALA A 74 -1.17 20.28 7.77
CA ALA A 74 -2.26 20.01 6.85
C ALA A 74 -2.13 20.92 5.61
N GLU A 75 -1.86 20.30 4.46
CA GLU A 75 -1.74 21.00 3.18
C GLU A 75 -3.05 20.92 2.40
N THR A 76 -3.40 21.99 1.69
CA THR A 76 -4.52 21.93 0.74
C THR A 76 -4.12 21.12 -0.51
N VAL A 77 -5.10 20.49 -1.17
CA VAL A 77 -4.87 19.71 -2.40
C VAL A 77 -4.08 20.48 -3.47
N PRO A 78 -4.36 21.77 -3.75
CA PRO A 78 -3.58 22.54 -4.73
C PRO A 78 -2.11 22.75 -4.32
N GLN A 79 -1.85 23.06 -3.04
CA GLN A 79 -0.50 23.27 -2.51
C GLN A 79 0.33 21.97 -2.59
N ALA A 80 -0.25 20.85 -2.12
CA ALA A 80 0.40 19.55 -2.17
C ALA A 80 0.66 19.11 -3.63
N ARG A 81 -0.30 19.34 -4.53
CA ARG A 81 -0.15 19.04 -5.96
C ARG A 81 0.99 19.83 -6.61
N ALA A 82 1.16 21.10 -6.27
CA ALA A 82 2.23 21.93 -6.81
C ALA A 82 3.62 21.37 -6.47
N LYS A 83 3.81 20.88 -5.23
CA LYS A 83 5.05 20.27 -4.75
C LYS A 83 5.37 18.93 -5.43
N VAL A 84 4.36 18.12 -5.71
CA VAL A 84 4.52 16.76 -6.28
C VAL A 84 4.61 16.78 -7.81
N LYS A 85 3.98 17.75 -8.49
CA LYS A 85 3.89 17.83 -9.96
C LYS A 85 5.25 17.85 -10.66
N GLY A 86 6.26 18.50 -10.07
CA GLY A 86 7.62 18.57 -10.62
C GLY A 86 8.33 17.21 -10.71
N ASN A 87 7.83 16.21 -9.95
CA ASN A 87 8.43 14.88 -9.84
C ASN A 87 7.64 13.79 -10.58
N LEU A 88 6.72 14.13 -11.50
CA LEU A 88 5.86 13.19 -12.22
C LEU A 88 6.60 11.93 -12.74
N TRP A 89 7.69 12.14 -13.48
CA TRP A 89 8.47 11.05 -14.05
C TRP A 89 9.25 10.24 -13.02
N ARG A 90 9.57 10.86 -11.87
CA ARG A 90 10.24 10.16 -10.76
C ARG A 90 9.29 9.17 -10.09
N PHE A 91 8.00 9.49 -9.97
CA PHE A 91 7.00 8.52 -9.48
C PHE A 91 6.92 7.29 -10.39
N LEU A 92 6.87 7.50 -11.71
CA LEU A 92 6.88 6.39 -12.65
C LEU A 92 8.19 5.59 -12.57
N SER A 93 9.34 6.28 -12.45
CA SER A 93 10.64 5.63 -12.31
C SER A 93 10.71 4.75 -11.06
N ILE A 94 10.26 5.24 -9.91
CA ILE A 94 10.19 4.43 -8.68
C ILE A 94 9.29 3.22 -8.89
N ALA A 95 8.09 3.40 -9.45
CA ALA A 95 7.14 2.32 -9.68
C ALA A 95 7.78 1.22 -10.56
N PHE A 96 8.43 1.60 -11.65
CA PHE A 96 9.11 0.66 -12.55
C PHE A 96 10.30 -0.05 -11.88
N GLN A 97 11.08 0.69 -11.11
CA GLN A 97 12.21 0.12 -10.37
C GLN A 97 11.76 -0.88 -9.29
N ILE A 98 10.66 -0.61 -8.57
CA ILE A 98 10.09 -1.55 -7.60
C ILE A 98 9.51 -2.75 -8.32
N PHE A 99 8.78 -2.53 -9.42
CA PHE A 99 8.19 -3.59 -10.23
C PHE A 99 9.25 -4.58 -10.71
N TRP A 100 10.35 -4.12 -11.29
CA TRP A 100 11.39 -5.02 -11.81
C TRP A 100 12.10 -5.82 -10.71
N ARG A 101 12.37 -5.20 -9.55
CA ARG A 101 12.97 -5.92 -8.41
C ARG A 101 12.02 -6.95 -7.82
N PHE A 102 10.74 -6.59 -7.67
CA PHE A 102 9.73 -7.52 -7.19
C PHE A 102 9.52 -8.68 -8.17
N LEU A 103 9.44 -8.39 -9.47
CA LEU A 103 9.33 -9.39 -10.53
C LEU A 103 10.50 -10.38 -10.49
N GLY A 104 11.74 -9.89 -10.37
CA GLY A 104 12.92 -10.74 -10.29
C GLY A 104 12.91 -11.67 -9.07
N ILE A 105 12.57 -11.14 -7.89
CA ILE A 105 12.45 -11.95 -6.66
C ILE A 105 11.30 -12.95 -6.77
N TYR A 106 10.17 -12.54 -7.35
CA TYR A 106 9.00 -13.39 -7.51
C TYR A 106 9.27 -14.57 -8.45
N ILE A 107 9.89 -14.31 -9.61
CA ILE A 107 10.26 -15.35 -10.58
C ILE A 107 11.27 -16.33 -9.96
N LEU A 108 12.34 -15.81 -9.35
CA LEU A 108 13.33 -16.65 -8.67
C LEU A 108 12.67 -17.48 -7.57
N GLY A 109 11.80 -16.84 -6.80
CA GLY A 109 11.03 -17.46 -5.74
C GLY A 109 10.14 -18.60 -6.21
N ILE A 110 9.41 -18.43 -7.32
CA ILE A 110 8.60 -19.49 -7.93
C ILE A 110 9.46 -20.63 -8.43
N ILE A 111 10.60 -20.35 -9.08
CA ILE A 111 11.50 -21.39 -9.57
C ILE A 111 12.01 -22.23 -8.39
N LEU A 112 12.46 -21.58 -7.32
CA LEU A 112 12.92 -22.27 -6.10
C LEU A 112 11.80 -23.06 -5.44
N LEU A 113 10.59 -22.48 -5.35
CA LEU A 113 9.41 -23.14 -4.81
C LEU A 113 9.04 -24.39 -5.64
N PHE A 114 9.10 -24.30 -6.97
CA PHE A 114 8.81 -25.40 -7.87
C PHE A 114 9.83 -26.53 -7.71
N ILE A 115 11.12 -26.21 -7.71
CA ILE A 115 12.19 -27.20 -7.53
C ILE A 115 12.08 -27.87 -6.15
N ALA A 116 11.96 -27.08 -5.08
CA ALA A 116 11.84 -27.59 -3.72
C ALA A 116 10.56 -28.41 -3.54
N GLY A 117 9.44 -27.93 -4.07
CA GLY A 117 8.14 -28.60 -4.00
C GLY A 117 8.11 -29.90 -4.80
N ALA A 118 8.70 -29.94 -5.99
CA ALA A 118 8.82 -31.17 -6.79
C ALA A 118 9.73 -32.20 -6.10
N PHE A 119 10.86 -31.76 -5.54
CA PHE A 119 11.77 -32.63 -4.81
C PHE A 119 11.13 -33.20 -3.53
N LEU A 120 10.57 -32.33 -2.67
CA LEU A 120 9.82 -32.75 -1.47
C LEU A 120 8.65 -33.65 -1.84
N GLY A 121 7.90 -33.27 -2.88
CA GLY A 121 6.77 -34.02 -3.41
C GLY A 121 7.15 -35.43 -3.83
N PHE A 122 8.23 -35.56 -4.60
CA PHE A 122 8.76 -36.84 -5.04
C PHE A 122 9.19 -37.72 -3.85
N VAL A 123 10.03 -37.19 -2.95
CA VAL A 123 10.57 -37.97 -1.82
C VAL A 123 9.46 -38.43 -0.85
N LEU A 124 8.55 -37.53 -0.48
CA LEU A 124 7.50 -37.83 0.50
C LEU A 124 6.35 -38.66 -0.09
N SER A 125 6.20 -38.70 -1.43
CA SER A 125 5.17 -39.51 -2.08
C SER A 125 5.31 -41.01 -1.81
N PHE A 126 6.53 -41.48 -1.59
CA PHE A 126 6.83 -42.87 -1.21
C PHE A 126 6.48 -43.20 0.25
N ILE A 127 6.23 -42.19 1.09
CA ILE A 127 5.92 -42.37 2.52
C ILE A 127 4.42 -42.22 2.77
N SER A 128 3.85 -41.07 2.39
CA SER A 128 2.43 -40.78 2.59
C SER A 128 1.97 -39.60 1.73
N PRO A 129 0.87 -39.73 0.98
CA PRO A 129 0.26 -38.62 0.25
C PRO A 129 -0.17 -37.47 1.16
N VAL A 130 -0.63 -37.77 2.38
CA VAL A 130 -1.07 -36.76 3.35
C VAL A 130 0.11 -35.94 3.87
N LEU A 131 1.22 -36.59 4.23
CA LEU A 131 2.43 -35.88 4.66
C LEU A 131 3.00 -35.02 3.53
N THR A 132 2.94 -35.51 2.29
CA THR A 132 3.36 -34.76 1.10
C THR A 132 2.54 -33.48 0.95
N PHE A 133 1.22 -33.57 1.04
CA PHE A 133 0.32 -32.41 0.94
C PHE A 133 0.62 -31.37 2.04
N ILE A 134 0.75 -31.80 3.29
CA ILE A 134 1.06 -30.92 4.43
C ILE A 134 2.41 -30.21 4.23
N ALA A 135 3.45 -30.95 3.81
CA ALA A 135 4.78 -30.39 3.59
C ALA A 135 4.79 -29.34 2.46
N VAL A 136 4.12 -29.62 1.34
CA VAL A 136 4.00 -28.68 0.22
C VAL A 136 3.19 -27.44 0.62
N ALA A 137 2.09 -27.61 1.35
CA ALA A 137 1.30 -26.49 1.86
C ALA A 137 2.13 -25.60 2.81
N LEU A 138 2.92 -26.20 3.71
CA LEU A 138 3.77 -25.46 4.63
C LEU A 138 4.89 -24.71 3.89
N LEU A 139 5.49 -25.33 2.87
CA LEU A 139 6.45 -24.66 1.98
C LEU A 139 5.84 -23.43 1.30
N TYR A 140 4.58 -23.53 0.83
CA TYR A 140 3.87 -22.40 0.23
C TYR A 140 3.62 -21.27 1.24
N ILE A 141 3.26 -21.60 2.48
CA ILE A 141 3.10 -20.61 3.56
C ILE A 141 4.43 -19.88 3.81
N VAL A 142 5.54 -20.62 3.94
CA VAL A 142 6.88 -20.03 4.12
C VAL A 142 7.24 -19.12 2.94
N PHE A 143 6.95 -19.54 1.72
CA PHE A 143 7.15 -18.73 0.52
C PHE A 143 6.39 -17.40 0.57
N ILE A 144 5.10 -17.43 0.94
CA ILE A 144 4.29 -16.22 1.13
C ILE A 144 4.94 -15.30 2.17
N PHE A 145 5.37 -15.82 3.32
CA PHE A 145 6.03 -15.01 4.35
C PHE A 145 7.31 -14.34 3.85
N ILE A 146 8.11 -15.04 3.04
CA ILE A 146 9.33 -14.49 2.42
C ILE A 146 9.00 -13.36 1.44
N ILE A 147 8.02 -13.57 0.55
CA ILE A 147 7.60 -12.55 -0.42
C ILE A 147 7.07 -11.30 0.27
N ILE A 148 6.20 -11.46 1.28
CA ILE A 148 5.66 -10.32 2.05
C ILE A 148 6.80 -9.59 2.77
N ARG A 149 7.80 -10.32 3.30
CA ARG A 149 8.99 -9.70 3.93
C ARG A 149 9.74 -8.79 2.95
N PHE A 150 9.98 -9.21 1.72
CA PHE A 150 10.61 -8.34 0.72
C PHE A 150 9.71 -7.16 0.32
N PHE A 151 8.42 -7.43 0.09
CA PHE A 151 7.45 -6.40 -0.28
C PHE A 151 7.36 -5.28 0.75
N SER A 152 7.36 -5.61 2.04
CA SER A 152 7.29 -4.64 3.14
C SER A 152 8.39 -3.57 3.08
N ARG A 153 9.56 -3.88 2.51
CA ARG A 153 10.70 -2.96 2.43
C ARG A 153 10.55 -1.87 1.37
N TRP A 154 9.79 -2.15 0.32
CA TRP A 154 9.53 -1.21 -0.78
C TRP A 154 8.14 -0.59 -0.71
N PHE A 155 7.28 -1.10 0.17
CA PHE A 155 5.89 -0.67 0.29
C PHE A 155 5.71 0.84 0.49
N VAL A 156 6.63 1.46 1.25
CA VAL A 156 6.56 2.88 1.63
C VAL A 156 7.41 3.77 0.73
N ALA A 157 8.13 3.21 -0.26
CA ALA A 157 9.10 3.94 -1.09
C ALA A 157 8.53 5.08 -1.95
N GLU A 158 7.22 5.17 -2.08
CA GLU A 158 6.52 6.27 -2.75
C GLU A 158 6.37 7.51 -1.86
N VAL A 159 6.27 7.31 -0.54
CA VAL A 159 5.98 8.37 0.44
C VAL A 159 7.16 9.34 0.62
N PRO A 160 8.44 8.90 0.76
CA PRO A 160 9.55 9.84 0.87
C PRO A 160 9.62 10.80 -0.32
N LEU A 161 9.53 10.30 -1.56
CA LEU A 161 9.50 11.14 -2.77
C LEU A 161 8.37 12.18 -2.75
N ALA A 162 7.23 11.81 -2.18
CA ALA A 162 6.08 12.70 -2.08
C ALA A 162 6.23 13.74 -0.96
N VAL A 163 6.91 13.41 0.13
CA VAL A 163 6.94 14.20 1.37
C VAL A 163 8.21 15.04 1.50
N GLU A 164 9.39 14.43 1.40
CA GLU A 164 10.64 15.15 1.69
C GLU A 164 11.14 15.94 0.47
N PRO A 165 11.75 17.11 0.69
CA PRO A 165 12.25 17.94 -0.40
C PRO A 165 13.49 17.33 -1.05
N ARG A 166 13.60 17.49 -2.38
CA ARG A 166 14.82 17.25 -3.17
C ARG A 166 15.38 15.82 -3.19
N ILE A 167 14.60 14.81 -2.80
CA ILE A 167 15.02 13.40 -2.95
C ILE A 167 14.88 12.91 -4.40
N THR A 168 15.81 12.05 -4.83
CA THR A 168 15.69 11.30 -6.09
C THR A 168 14.91 9.99 -5.91
N GLY A 169 14.50 9.38 -7.03
CA GLY A 169 13.71 8.15 -7.00
C GLY A 169 14.43 6.98 -6.32
N THR A 170 15.72 6.80 -6.61
CA THR A 170 16.53 5.72 -6.03
C THR A 170 16.80 5.93 -4.54
N GLU A 171 17.02 7.18 -4.13
CA GLU A 171 17.17 7.53 -2.71
C GLU A 171 15.89 7.27 -1.93
N SER A 172 14.71 7.53 -2.49
CA SER A 172 13.42 7.19 -1.86
C SER A 172 13.28 5.70 -1.54
N ILE A 173 13.79 4.84 -2.43
CA ILE A 173 13.79 3.38 -2.21
C ILE A 173 14.79 2.98 -1.12
N LYS A 174 15.99 3.55 -1.14
CA LYS A 174 17.00 3.32 -0.07
C LYS A 174 16.48 3.78 1.28
N ARG A 175 15.82 4.94 1.32
CA ARG A 175 15.18 5.51 2.50
C ARG A 175 14.10 4.59 3.07
N SER A 176 13.18 4.11 2.23
CA SER A 176 12.18 3.13 2.64
C SER A 176 12.80 1.84 3.18
N TRP A 177 13.87 1.36 2.55
CA TRP A 177 14.56 0.15 3.02
C TRP A 177 15.18 0.35 4.42
N ALA A 178 15.91 1.45 4.63
CA ALA A 178 16.53 1.75 5.92
C ALA A 178 15.47 1.88 7.04
N LEU A 179 14.38 2.59 6.76
CA LEU A 179 13.31 2.82 7.74
C LEU A 179 12.53 1.54 8.09
N THR A 180 12.44 0.57 7.17
CA THR A 180 11.65 -0.66 7.37
C THR A 180 12.45 -1.83 7.93
N GLU A 181 13.78 -1.71 8.02
CA GLU A 181 14.67 -2.82 8.38
C GLU A 181 14.37 -3.42 9.76
N GLN A 182 14.12 -2.56 10.75
CA GLN A 182 13.89 -2.97 12.14
C GLN A 182 12.42 -3.30 12.45
N SER A 183 11.49 -3.06 11.53
CA SER A 183 10.04 -3.09 11.78
C SER A 183 9.26 -4.04 10.89
N VAL A 184 9.94 -4.94 10.17
CA VAL A 184 9.34 -5.87 9.19
C VAL A 184 8.14 -6.66 9.75
N GLY A 185 8.29 -7.29 10.92
CA GLY A 185 7.20 -8.10 11.49
C GLY A 185 5.96 -7.27 11.83
N ARG A 186 6.16 -6.02 12.26
CA ARG A 186 5.08 -5.09 12.53
C ARG A 186 4.38 -4.65 11.24
N LEU A 187 5.15 -4.35 10.20
CA LEU A 187 4.63 -4.01 8.87
C LEU A 187 3.82 -5.15 8.26
N GLN A 188 4.26 -6.40 8.45
CA GLN A 188 3.50 -7.58 8.03
C GLN A 188 2.15 -7.65 8.72
N LEU A 189 2.10 -7.45 10.04
CA LEU A 189 0.84 -7.49 10.78
C LEU A 189 -0.08 -6.31 10.38
N VAL A 190 0.45 -5.11 10.15
CA VAL A 190 -0.32 -3.98 9.59
C VAL A 190 -0.89 -4.36 8.22
N ALA A 191 -0.08 -4.96 7.35
CA ALA A 191 -0.51 -5.39 6.03
C ALA A 191 -1.61 -6.46 6.10
N VAL A 192 -1.48 -7.47 6.97
CA VAL A 192 -2.52 -8.50 7.17
C VAL A 192 -3.83 -7.87 7.59
N ILE A 193 -3.83 -7.01 8.62
CA ILE A 193 -5.06 -6.35 9.07
C ILE A 193 -5.64 -5.46 7.96
N ALA A 194 -4.80 -4.70 7.27
CA ALA A 194 -5.22 -3.89 6.14
C ALA A 194 -5.88 -4.73 5.04
N PHE A 195 -5.27 -5.86 4.67
CA PHE A 195 -5.85 -6.80 3.72
C PHE A 195 -7.20 -7.32 4.20
N MET A 196 -7.34 -7.72 5.46
CA MET A 196 -8.62 -8.17 6.03
C MET A 196 -9.71 -7.11 5.90
N ILE A 197 -9.38 -5.83 6.09
CA ILE A 197 -10.33 -4.72 5.91
C ILE A 197 -10.74 -4.56 4.44
N THR A 198 -9.83 -4.84 3.49
CA THR A 198 -10.16 -4.77 2.05
C THR A 198 -10.97 -5.95 1.53
N ILE A 199 -10.97 -7.10 2.23
CA ILE A 199 -11.64 -8.34 1.77
C ILE A 199 -13.10 -8.11 1.35
N PRO A 200 -13.98 -7.46 2.14
CA PRO A 200 -15.38 -7.31 1.75
C PRO A 200 -15.54 -6.55 0.43
N VAL A 201 -14.74 -5.50 0.23
CA VAL A 201 -14.77 -4.70 -0.99
C VAL A 201 -14.23 -5.50 -2.17
N THR A 202 -13.08 -6.16 -2.03
CA THR A 202 -12.50 -6.99 -3.10
C THR A 202 -13.37 -8.21 -3.43
N LEU A 203 -14.03 -8.80 -2.44
CA LEU A 203 -14.99 -9.89 -2.63
C LEU A 203 -16.15 -9.44 -3.51
N LEU A 204 -16.76 -8.30 -3.20
CA LEU A 204 -17.87 -7.76 -3.98
C LEU A 204 -17.44 -7.27 -5.37
N THR A 205 -16.27 -6.63 -5.47
CA THR A 205 -15.90 -5.89 -6.68
C THR A 205 -15.02 -6.66 -7.67
N GLY A 206 -14.28 -7.67 -7.19
CA GLY A 206 -13.37 -8.46 -8.01
C GLY A 206 -13.74 -9.95 -8.06
N TYR A 207 -14.02 -10.58 -6.92
CA TYR A 207 -14.26 -12.02 -6.87
C TYR A 207 -15.70 -12.42 -7.20
N LEU A 208 -16.70 -11.60 -6.86
CA LEU A 208 -18.10 -11.90 -7.15
C LEU A 208 -18.34 -12.09 -8.67
N PRO A 209 -17.82 -11.22 -9.57
CA PRO A 209 -17.88 -11.49 -11.01
C PRO A 209 -17.29 -12.83 -11.43
N LEU A 210 -16.14 -13.23 -10.86
CA LEU A 210 -15.50 -14.52 -11.17
C LEU A 210 -16.34 -15.72 -10.72
N ILE A 211 -17.03 -15.60 -9.58
CA ILE A 211 -17.96 -16.63 -9.11
C ILE A 211 -19.17 -16.73 -10.05
N VAL A 212 -19.72 -15.60 -10.50
CA VAL A 212 -20.84 -15.59 -11.45
C VAL A 212 -20.42 -16.18 -12.80
N GLU A 213 -19.21 -15.89 -13.27
CA GLU A 213 -18.66 -16.50 -14.49
C GLU A 213 -18.54 -18.02 -14.36
N PHE A 214 -18.09 -18.50 -13.20
CA PHE A 214 -17.97 -19.93 -12.93
C PHE A 214 -19.33 -20.66 -12.81
N VAL A 215 -20.33 -20.03 -12.17
CA VAL A 215 -21.63 -20.67 -11.88
C VAL A 215 -22.67 -20.44 -12.99
N LEU A 216 -22.66 -19.27 -13.62
CA LEU A 216 -23.63 -18.80 -14.61
C LEU A 216 -22.92 -18.31 -15.89
N PRO A 217 -22.24 -19.20 -16.63
CA PRO A 217 -21.40 -18.83 -17.76
C PRO A 217 -22.18 -18.11 -18.87
N ASP A 218 -23.44 -18.47 -19.11
CA ASP A 218 -24.28 -17.83 -20.15
C ASP A 218 -24.57 -16.35 -19.85
N LEU A 219 -24.79 -16.00 -18.58
CA LEU A 219 -24.94 -14.61 -18.15
C LEU A 219 -23.62 -13.85 -18.27
N ALA A 220 -22.52 -14.50 -17.89
CA ALA A 220 -21.19 -13.90 -17.91
C ALA A 220 -20.63 -13.68 -19.32
N ALA A 221 -21.06 -14.50 -20.29
CA ALA A 221 -20.75 -14.30 -21.69
C ALA A 221 -21.36 -13.02 -22.28
N SER A 222 -22.33 -12.40 -21.60
CA SER A 222 -22.93 -11.16 -22.07
C SER A 222 -21.96 -9.98 -22.00
N GLY A 223 -21.93 -9.17 -23.06
CA GLY A 223 -21.12 -7.94 -23.07
C GLY A 223 -21.50 -6.97 -21.95
N ALA A 224 -22.78 -6.90 -21.58
CA ALA A 224 -23.26 -6.06 -20.48
C ALA A 224 -22.67 -6.50 -19.13
N PHE A 225 -22.64 -7.81 -18.83
CA PHE A 225 -22.02 -8.31 -17.61
C PHE A 225 -20.53 -7.98 -17.53
N ASN A 226 -19.80 -8.13 -18.63
CA ASN A 226 -18.38 -7.79 -18.69
C ASN A 226 -18.12 -6.31 -18.43
N VAL A 227 -18.92 -5.42 -19.02
CA VAL A 227 -18.83 -3.97 -18.77
C VAL A 227 -19.15 -3.65 -17.31
N ILE A 228 -20.20 -4.22 -16.74
CA ILE A 228 -20.57 -4.01 -15.33
C ILE A 228 -19.45 -4.50 -14.41
N SER A 229 -18.93 -5.71 -14.65
CA SER A 229 -17.85 -6.31 -13.85
C SER A 229 -16.57 -5.47 -13.91
N PHE A 230 -16.24 -4.96 -15.10
CA PHE A 230 -15.12 -4.05 -15.29
C PHE A 230 -15.30 -2.74 -14.52
N LEU A 231 -16.47 -2.09 -14.63
CA LEU A 231 -16.79 -0.86 -13.91
C LEU A 231 -16.79 -1.07 -12.39
N LEU A 232 -17.28 -2.22 -11.94
CA LEU A 232 -17.31 -2.59 -10.53
C LEU A 232 -15.88 -2.78 -9.98
N SER A 233 -15.00 -3.43 -10.74
CA SER A 233 -13.57 -3.56 -10.40
C SER A 233 -12.89 -2.19 -10.31
N ILE A 234 -13.20 -1.27 -11.23
CA ILE A 234 -12.69 0.11 -11.17
C ILE A 234 -13.19 0.81 -9.90
N ALA A 235 -14.49 0.72 -9.60
CA ALA A 235 -15.08 1.35 -8.42
C ALA A 235 -14.46 0.80 -7.12
N GLY A 236 -14.22 -0.51 -7.04
CA GLY A 236 -13.50 -1.13 -5.92
C GLY A 236 -12.08 -0.57 -5.79
N GLY A 237 -11.36 -0.43 -6.90
CA GLY A 237 -10.04 0.19 -6.93
C GLY A 237 -10.04 1.65 -6.45
N MET A 238 -11.00 2.46 -6.91
CA MET A 238 -11.15 3.86 -6.49
C MET A 238 -11.38 4.00 -4.98
N LEU A 239 -12.11 3.07 -4.37
CA LEU A 239 -12.36 3.05 -2.94
C LEU A 239 -11.12 2.59 -2.14
N LEU A 240 -10.41 1.59 -2.64
CA LEU A 240 -9.29 0.98 -1.93
C LEU A 240 -7.97 1.75 -2.07
N LEU A 241 -7.78 2.50 -3.17
CA LEU A 241 -6.55 3.24 -3.42
C LEU A 241 -6.22 4.23 -2.29
N PRO A 242 -7.13 5.15 -1.89
CA PRO A 242 -6.86 6.07 -0.78
C PRO A 242 -6.48 5.36 0.51
N PHE A 243 -7.18 4.27 0.84
CA PHE A 243 -6.94 3.50 2.05
C PHE A 243 -5.49 3.00 2.12
N TRP A 244 -4.99 2.41 1.02
CA TRP A 244 -3.60 1.96 0.95
C TRP A 244 -2.60 3.12 1.04
N GLN A 245 -2.88 4.27 0.43
CA GLN A 245 -2.00 5.44 0.50
C GLN A 245 -1.95 6.06 1.90
N VAL A 246 -3.09 6.12 2.59
CA VAL A 246 -3.16 6.58 3.98
C VAL A 246 -2.38 5.63 4.91
N ILE A 247 -2.49 4.31 4.73
CA ILE A 247 -1.69 3.35 5.52
C ILE A 247 -0.20 3.59 5.32
N LYS A 248 0.26 3.76 4.07
CA LYS A 248 1.67 4.06 3.79
C LYS A 248 2.12 5.33 4.49
N ALA A 249 1.30 6.38 4.51
CA ALA A 249 1.59 7.63 5.18
C ALA A 249 1.70 7.49 6.70
N VAL A 250 0.76 6.79 7.34
CA VAL A 250 0.78 6.53 8.79
C VAL A 250 2.01 5.69 9.17
N ILE A 251 2.31 4.65 8.41
CA ILE A 251 3.52 3.85 8.60
C ILE A 251 4.76 4.73 8.48
N TYR A 252 4.84 5.56 7.44
CA TYR A 252 6.00 6.43 7.22
C TYR A 252 6.22 7.40 8.37
N TYR A 253 5.15 8.05 8.83
CA TYR A 253 5.16 8.95 9.98
C TYR A 253 5.66 8.23 11.24
N ASP A 254 5.11 7.05 11.54
CA ASP A 254 5.51 6.29 12.72
C ASP A 254 6.97 5.80 12.65
N LEU A 255 7.44 5.32 11.50
CA LEU A 255 8.84 4.89 11.34
C LEU A 255 9.80 6.06 11.54
N ARG A 256 9.47 7.23 11.00
CA ARG A 256 10.29 8.44 11.11
C ARG A 256 10.26 9.02 12.53
N SER A 257 9.11 9.00 13.19
CA SER A 257 8.98 9.37 14.60
C SER A 257 9.87 8.49 15.50
N ARG A 258 9.93 7.18 15.24
CA ARG A 258 10.74 6.23 16.03
C ARG A 258 12.24 6.34 15.80
N GLN A 259 12.67 6.43 14.55
CA GLN A 259 14.08 6.34 14.19
C GLN A 259 14.77 7.70 14.16
N GLU A 260 14.02 8.76 13.89
CA GLU A 260 14.57 10.10 13.67
C GLU A 260 14.04 11.12 14.68
N GLY A 261 13.11 10.74 15.57
CA GLY A 261 12.55 11.67 16.55
C GLY A 261 11.74 12.79 15.92
N LEU A 262 11.14 12.58 14.73
CA LEU A 262 10.39 13.60 13.98
C LEU A 262 9.38 14.39 14.85
N ASP A 263 8.73 13.71 15.79
CA ASP A 263 7.75 14.34 16.70
C ASP A 263 8.37 15.43 17.58
N LEU A 264 9.64 15.26 17.96
CA LEU A 264 10.43 16.27 18.68
C LEU A 264 10.78 17.45 17.77
N GLU A 265 11.22 17.18 16.53
CA GLU A 265 11.51 18.23 15.54
C GLU A 265 10.28 19.09 15.24
N LEU A 266 9.09 18.48 15.18
CA LEU A 266 7.83 19.18 14.94
C LEU A 266 7.40 20.02 16.15
N ARG A 267 7.60 19.50 17.37
CA ARG A 267 7.28 20.22 18.62
C ARG A 267 8.19 21.42 18.87
N ASP A 268 9.47 21.31 18.52
CA ASP A 268 10.47 22.35 18.76
C ASP A 268 10.48 23.43 17.64
N ARG A 269 9.64 23.28 16.62
CA ARG A 269 9.52 24.27 15.56
C ARG A 269 8.86 25.54 16.13
N PRO A 270 9.57 26.69 16.17
CA PRO A 270 8.96 27.93 16.64
C PRO A 270 7.76 28.25 15.74
N LEU A 271 6.67 28.71 16.35
CA LEU A 271 5.55 29.33 15.66
C LEU A 271 6.05 30.64 15.02
N THR A 272 6.84 30.56 13.96
CA THR A 272 7.19 31.75 13.18
C THR A 272 5.99 32.14 12.34
N ASP A 273 5.41 33.27 12.74
CA ASP A 273 4.42 34.07 12.04
C ASP A 273 4.71 34.16 10.53
N GLU A 274 3.74 33.78 9.71
CA GLU A 274 3.53 34.43 8.40
C GLU A 274 2.02 34.67 8.23
N PHE A 275 1.64 35.93 8.45
CA PHE A 275 0.46 36.57 7.87
C PHE A 275 0.70 36.84 6.38
#